data_AF-R7GV27-F1
#
_entry.id   AF-R7GV27-F1
#
_cell.length_a   1.000
_cell.length_b   1.000
_cell.length_c   1.000
_cell.angle_alpha   90.00
_cell.angle_beta   90.00
_cell.angle_gamma   90.00
#
_symmetry.space_group_name_H-M   'P 1'
#
loop_
_entity.id
_entity.type
_entity.pdbx_description
1 polymer ?
#
loop_
_entity_poly.entity_id
_entity_poly.type
_entity_poly.pdbx_seq_one_letter_code
_entity_poly.pdbx_strand_id
1 'polypeptide(L)'
;MKRIFSLFLLLTFAVVMKAQQAAMPTIIVFPADSWMNDHGFMKTFNNQGETEYIPKYNEAFVNTREMGSVIQSVQKVFEERKFEHEDLQSILKDMKRERAEELANAADGYEAEKNAMDELMQQARPDIRVDVDYAVQMVGPRKNISYTIKAVDAYTYEQVSSVEGTISMTMDPTDLALRKAVAGNCDDLCDRIIEYYKDLRDNGRKIVVVFRSAPSAGINFIKDEIGDDGDTYDEFLYSWVKKHAVNRACKIGRKTTDIVEFKAVRIPFFDESGEPIEPEEWAKGIRKAFKAETGFKVSKGQGNTLGRVNFLVE
;
A
#
# COMPACT_ATOMS: atom_id res chain seq x y z
N MET A 1 0.26 -54.43 -12.50
CA MET A 1 -0.36 -53.59 -11.45
C MET A 1 0.66 -52.72 -10.71
N LYS A 2 1.74 -53.26 -10.12
CA LYS A 2 2.76 -52.45 -9.41
C LYS A 2 3.39 -51.33 -10.26
N ARG A 3 3.69 -51.59 -11.54
CA ARG A 3 4.27 -50.59 -12.47
C ARG A 3 3.31 -49.47 -12.89
N ILE A 4 1.99 -49.74 -12.89
CA ILE A 4 0.95 -48.74 -13.21
C ILE A 4 0.70 -47.84 -12.01
N PHE A 5 0.72 -48.41 -10.80
CA PHE A 5 0.61 -47.66 -9.55
C PHE A 5 1.81 -46.73 -9.32
N SER A 6 3.03 -47.18 -9.64
CA SER A 6 4.23 -46.32 -9.59
C SER A 6 4.18 -45.18 -10.61
N LEU A 7 3.61 -45.39 -11.80
CA LEU A 7 3.47 -44.34 -12.81
C LEU A 7 2.45 -43.27 -12.40
N PHE A 8 1.34 -43.70 -11.78
CA PHE A 8 0.30 -42.79 -11.28
C PHE A 8 0.81 -41.94 -10.11
N LEU A 9 1.60 -42.54 -9.20
CA LEU A 9 2.22 -41.83 -8.07
C LEU A 9 3.25 -40.78 -8.54
N LEU A 10 4.03 -41.09 -9.59
CA LEU A 10 4.99 -40.16 -10.18
C LEU A 10 4.30 -39.00 -10.93
N LEU A 11 3.17 -39.27 -11.59
CA LEU A 11 2.36 -38.24 -12.26
C LEU A 11 1.70 -37.31 -11.24
N THR A 12 1.19 -37.84 -10.12
CA THR A 12 0.65 -37.00 -9.05
C THR A 12 1.73 -36.16 -8.37
N PHE A 13 2.97 -36.67 -8.26
CA PHE A 13 4.08 -35.92 -7.69
C PHE A 13 4.55 -34.77 -8.61
N ALA A 14 4.52 -34.97 -9.94
CA ALA A 14 4.86 -33.93 -10.90
C ALA A 14 3.83 -32.78 -10.95
N VAL A 15 2.54 -33.06 -10.68
CA VAL A 15 1.49 -32.02 -10.59
C VAL A 15 1.66 -31.20 -9.30
N VAL A 16 2.12 -31.81 -8.20
CA VAL A 16 2.42 -31.10 -6.94
C VAL A 16 3.71 -30.26 -7.03
N MET A 17 4.65 -30.62 -7.93
CA MET A 17 5.88 -29.83 -8.15
C MET A 17 5.69 -28.60 -9.05
N LYS A 18 4.50 -28.39 -9.62
CA LYS A 18 4.03 -27.03 -9.98
C LYS A 18 3.41 -26.31 -8.78
N ALA A 19 3.91 -26.57 -7.56
CA ALA A 19 3.86 -25.59 -6.50
C ALA A 19 4.59 -24.35 -7.02
N GLN A 20 3.81 -23.44 -7.58
CA GLN A 20 4.17 -22.12 -8.05
C GLN A 20 5.23 -21.57 -7.11
N GLN A 21 6.46 -21.42 -7.59
CA GLN A 21 7.51 -20.73 -6.85
C GLN A 21 6.89 -19.40 -6.45
N ALA A 22 6.65 -19.24 -5.15
CA ALA A 22 5.94 -18.07 -4.65
C ALA A 22 6.79 -16.86 -5.04
N ALA A 23 6.23 -16.00 -5.92
CA ALA A 23 6.85 -14.71 -6.20
C ALA A 23 7.14 -14.03 -4.86
N MET A 24 8.32 -13.45 -4.73
CA MET A 24 8.67 -12.69 -3.55
C MET A 24 7.97 -11.32 -3.66
N PRO A 25 7.48 -10.76 -2.56
CA PRO A 25 6.86 -9.44 -2.61
C PRO A 25 7.88 -8.36 -2.94
N THR A 26 7.44 -7.34 -3.67
CA THR A 26 8.22 -6.12 -3.90
C THR A 26 8.06 -5.19 -2.70
N ILE A 27 9.18 -4.70 -2.17
CA ILE A 27 9.21 -3.75 -1.05
C ILE A 27 9.71 -2.38 -1.48
N ILE A 28 9.39 -1.35 -0.69
CA ILE A 28 10.05 -0.05 -0.76
C ILE A 28 10.35 0.43 0.66
N VAL A 29 11.51 1.04 0.87
CA VAL A 29 11.96 1.45 2.21
C VAL A 29 11.92 2.98 2.31
N PHE A 30 11.23 3.47 3.35
CA PHE A 30 11.02 4.88 3.64
C PHE A 30 11.62 5.25 5.00
N PRO A 31 12.09 6.49 5.19
CA PRO A 31 12.21 7.04 6.53
C PRO A 31 10.80 7.24 7.12
N ALA A 32 10.62 6.87 8.39
CA ALA A 32 9.34 7.03 9.07
C ALA A 32 8.98 8.51 9.25
N ASP A 33 7.68 8.82 9.29
CA ASP A 33 7.20 10.20 9.42
C ASP A 33 7.64 10.85 10.76
N SER A 34 7.80 10.06 11.83
CA SER A 34 8.40 10.49 13.10
C SER A 34 9.84 10.97 12.91
N TRP A 35 10.67 10.16 12.27
CA TRP A 35 12.05 10.53 11.95
C TRP A 35 12.10 11.80 11.10
N MET A 36 11.26 11.86 10.06
CA MET A 36 11.15 13.02 9.17
C MET A 36 10.78 14.28 9.95
N ASN A 37 9.85 14.17 10.91
CA ASN A 37 9.46 15.27 11.77
C ASN A 37 10.60 15.75 12.67
N ASP A 38 11.26 14.81 13.37
CA ASP A 38 12.32 15.12 14.32
C ASP A 38 13.54 15.79 13.67
N HIS A 39 13.74 15.54 12.38
CA HIS A 39 14.84 16.11 11.59
C HIS A 39 14.41 17.31 10.71
N GLY A 40 13.18 17.81 10.87
CA GLY A 40 12.71 19.03 10.20
C GLY A 40 12.34 18.86 8.73
N PHE A 41 12.07 17.63 8.28
CA PHE A 41 11.70 17.28 6.91
C PHE A 41 10.19 17.10 6.72
N MET A 42 9.36 17.71 7.57
CA MET A 42 7.90 17.76 7.41
C MET A 42 7.47 19.17 7.05
N LYS A 43 6.65 19.32 6.01
CA LYS A 43 5.94 20.58 5.70
C LYS A 43 4.58 20.55 6.38
N THR A 44 4.24 21.63 7.09
CA THR A 44 2.92 21.79 7.71
C THR A 44 2.04 22.70 6.89
N PHE A 45 0.79 22.33 6.68
CA PHE A 45 -0.23 23.18 6.08
C PHE A 45 -1.44 23.26 7.01
N ASN A 46 -2.06 24.43 7.07
CA ASN A 46 -3.35 24.56 7.74
C ASN A 46 -4.44 24.45 6.67
N ASN A 47 -5.15 23.33 6.66
CA ASN A 47 -6.30 23.11 5.81
C ASN A 47 -7.57 23.25 6.65
N GLN A 48 -8.22 24.40 6.55
CA GLN A 48 -9.51 24.68 7.23
C GLN A 48 -9.52 24.40 8.75
N GLY A 49 -8.40 24.62 9.44
CA GLY A 49 -8.27 24.41 10.88
C GLY A 49 -7.61 23.08 11.27
N GLU A 50 -7.34 22.18 10.33
CA GLU A 50 -6.54 20.97 10.54
C GLU A 50 -5.11 21.16 10.04
N THR A 51 -4.12 20.81 10.88
CA THR A 51 -2.71 20.82 10.47
C THR A 51 -2.40 19.53 9.74
N GLU A 52 -2.20 19.62 8.43
CA GLU A 52 -1.70 18.51 7.60
C GLU A 52 -0.17 18.52 7.56
N TYR A 53 0.42 17.32 7.57
CA TYR A 53 1.87 17.11 7.54
C TYR A 53 2.27 16.37 6.26
N ILE A 54 3.16 16.96 5.47
CA ILE A 54 3.65 16.37 4.22
C ILE A 54 5.17 16.11 4.32
N PRO A 55 5.63 14.85 4.20
CA PRO A 55 7.05 14.52 4.27
C PRO A 55 7.82 14.99 3.02
N LYS A 56 9.01 15.55 3.24
CA LYS A 56 9.92 16.06 2.21
C LYS A 56 11.08 15.08 1.98
N TYR A 57 10.79 13.88 1.48
CA TYR A 57 11.80 12.82 1.30
C TYR A 57 13.01 13.26 0.45
N ASN A 58 12.77 14.03 -0.61
CA ASN A 58 13.84 14.60 -1.43
C ASN A 58 14.83 15.44 -0.62
N GLU A 59 14.33 16.32 0.25
CA GLU A 59 15.18 17.15 1.10
C GLU A 59 15.93 16.29 2.12
N ALA A 60 15.28 15.27 2.69
CA ALA A 60 15.91 14.36 3.64
C ALA A 60 17.11 13.62 3.02
N PHE A 61 16.97 13.11 1.79
CA PHE A 61 18.06 12.40 1.09
C PHE A 61 19.20 13.32 0.64
N VAL A 62 18.90 14.55 0.23
CA VAL A 62 19.91 15.52 -0.20
C VAL A 62 20.68 16.09 1.00
N ASN A 63 19.96 16.42 2.09
CA ASN A 63 20.54 17.11 3.24
C ASN A 63 21.11 16.15 4.30
N THR A 64 20.70 14.88 4.30
CA THR A 64 21.15 13.88 5.28
C THR A 64 21.75 12.66 4.59
N ARG A 65 23.07 12.66 4.41
CA ARG A 65 23.81 11.51 3.86
C ARG A 65 23.61 10.23 4.67
N GLU A 66 23.51 10.34 6.00
CA GLU A 66 23.35 9.19 6.89
C GLU A 66 22.04 8.43 6.61
N MET A 67 20.93 9.14 6.41
CA MET A 67 19.64 8.50 6.13
C MET A 67 19.67 7.69 4.84
N GLY A 68 20.27 8.22 3.76
CA GLY A 68 20.47 7.47 2.53
C GLY A 68 21.22 6.14 2.76
N SER A 69 22.30 6.18 3.55
CA SER A 69 23.06 4.97 3.90
C SER A 69 22.27 3.99 4.76
N VAL A 70 21.44 4.47 5.68
CA VAL A 70 20.57 3.63 6.53
C VAL A 70 19.53 2.91 5.70
N ILE A 71 18.81 3.63 4.82
CA ILE A 71 17.79 3.05 3.92
C ILE A 71 18.42 1.96 3.04
N GLN A 72 19.54 2.26 2.38
CA GLN A 72 20.26 1.28 1.56
C GLN A 72 20.74 0.07 2.37
N SER A 73 21.15 0.29 3.62
CA SER A 73 21.58 -0.80 4.49
C SER A 73 20.43 -1.72 4.86
N VAL A 74 19.25 -1.17 5.15
CA VAL A 74 18.03 -1.95 5.41
C VAL A 74 17.57 -2.67 4.13
N GLN A 75 17.56 -2.00 2.98
CA GLN A 75 17.23 -2.62 1.67
C GLN A 75 18.10 -3.85 1.39
N LYS A 76 19.42 -3.76 1.60
CA LYS A 76 20.34 -4.90 1.43
C LYS A 76 19.97 -6.11 2.28
N VAL A 77 19.46 -5.90 3.50
CA VAL A 77 19.04 -7.00 4.38
C VAL A 77 17.85 -7.76 3.78
N PHE A 78 16.92 -7.06 3.12
CA PHE A 78 15.80 -7.66 2.40
C PHE A 78 16.24 -8.31 1.07
N GLU A 79 17.16 -7.68 0.33
CA GLU A 79 17.75 -8.26 -0.90
C GLU A 79 18.46 -9.60 -0.62
N GLU A 80 19.22 -9.69 0.48
CA GLU A 80 19.86 -10.92 0.94
C GLU A 80 18.83 -12.04 1.17
N ARG A 81 17.59 -11.68 1.51
CA ARG A 81 16.43 -12.56 1.70
C ARG A 81 15.53 -12.69 0.47
N LYS A 82 16.01 -12.23 -0.69
CA LYS A 82 15.38 -12.36 -2.02
C LYS A 82 14.11 -11.53 -2.25
N PHE A 83 13.84 -10.54 -1.42
CA PHE A 83 12.79 -9.57 -1.72
C PHE A 83 13.18 -8.74 -2.94
N GLU A 84 12.22 -8.46 -3.82
CA GLU A 84 12.37 -7.43 -4.84
C GLU A 84 12.24 -6.06 -4.17
N HIS A 85 12.91 -5.05 -4.67
CA HIS A 85 12.85 -3.72 -4.09
C HIS A 85 12.76 -2.62 -5.14
N GLU A 86 11.97 -1.62 -4.80
CA GLU A 86 11.96 -0.33 -5.50
C GLU A 86 12.88 0.64 -4.77
N ASP A 87 13.66 1.42 -5.54
CA ASP A 87 14.54 2.44 -4.98
C ASP A 87 13.83 3.79 -4.89
N LEU A 88 13.52 4.20 -3.67
CA LEU A 88 12.81 5.45 -3.37
C LEU A 88 13.52 6.67 -3.97
N GLN A 89 14.85 6.73 -3.95
CA GLN A 89 15.59 7.87 -4.51
C GLN A 89 15.49 7.95 -6.03
N SER A 90 15.51 6.81 -6.71
CA SER A 90 15.39 6.72 -8.17
C SER A 90 13.99 7.14 -8.61
N ILE A 91 12.94 6.60 -7.97
CA ILE A 91 11.55 6.99 -8.23
C ILE A 91 11.37 8.50 -8.03
N LEU A 92 11.84 9.05 -6.91
CA LEU A 92 11.74 10.48 -6.64
C LEU A 92 12.44 11.36 -7.69
N LYS A 93 13.56 10.88 -8.26
CA LYS A 93 14.26 11.57 -9.36
C LYS A 93 13.49 11.48 -10.67
N ASP A 94 12.94 10.31 -10.99
CA ASP A 94 12.12 10.10 -12.18
C ASP A 94 10.86 10.96 -12.14
N MET A 95 10.13 10.98 -11.01
CA MET A 95 9.00 11.89 -10.79
C MET A 95 9.37 13.36 -11.00
N LYS A 96 10.57 13.77 -10.54
CA LYS A 96 11.02 15.16 -10.72
C LYS A 96 11.31 15.47 -12.19
N ARG A 97 11.85 14.50 -12.94
CA ARG A 97 12.06 14.62 -14.38
C ARG A 97 10.72 14.71 -15.12
N GLU A 98 9.79 13.80 -14.83
CA GLU A 98 8.45 13.78 -15.42
C GLU A 98 7.72 15.10 -15.20
N ARG A 99 7.69 15.62 -13.96
CA ARG A 99 7.09 16.95 -13.68
C ARG A 99 7.78 18.09 -14.43
N ALA A 100 9.10 18.05 -14.59
CA ALA A 100 9.82 19.08 -15.34
C ALA A 100 9.49 19.01 -16.85
N GLU A 101 9.33 17.81 -17.40
CA GLU A 101 8.90 17.58 -18.77
C GLU A 101 7.44 18.02 -18.98
N GLU A 102 6.54 17.71 -18.04
CA GLU A 102 5.15 18.16 -18.06
C GLU A 102 5.07 19.70 -18.07
N LEU A 103 5.82 20.38 -17.19
CA LEU A 103 5.89 21.84 -17.15
C LEU A 103 6.46 22.45 -18.43
N ALA A 104 7.45 21.81 -19.06
CA ALA A 104 8.02 22.26 -20.33
C ALA A 104 7.04 22.10 -21.51
N ASN A 105 6.15 21.11 -21.44
CA ASN A 105 5.16 20.81 -22.48
C ASN A 105 3.77 21.43 -22.22
N ALA A 106 3.52 21.96 -21.02
CA ALA A 106 2.26 22.61 -20.67
C ALA A 106 2.15 23.99 -21.34
N ALA A 107 1.33 24.07 -22.40
CA ALA A 107 0.97 25.33 -23.06
C ALA A 107 -0.09 26.14 -22.28
N ASP A 108 -0.88 25.47 -21.44
CA ASP A 108 -1.91 26.07 -20.59
C ASP A 108 -1.72 25.54 -19.17
N GLY A 109 -1.44 26.43 -18.22
CA GLY A 109 -0.98 26.17 -16.85
C GLY A 109 -1.99 25.45 -15.95
N TYR A 110 -2.38 24.23 -16.31
CA TYR A 110 -3.15 23.32 -15.49
C TYR A 110 -2.18 22.53 -14.58
N GLU A 111 -1.88 23.08 -13.41
CA GLU A 111 -1.32 22.28 -12.31
C GLU A 111 -2.46 21.54 -11.62
N ALA A 112 -2.68 20.27 -11.99
CA ALA A 112 -3.42 19.38 -11.12
C ALA A 112 -2.51 19.04 -9.93
N GLU A 113 -2.79 19.63 -8.77
CA GLU A 113 -2.08 19.33 -7.52
C GLU A 113 -2.42 17.89 -7.09
N LYS A 114 -1.69 16.92 -7.66
CA LYS A 114 -1.71 15.54 -7.18
C LYS A 114 -0.90 15.47 -5.89
N ASN A 115 -1.42 14.75 -4.91
CA ASN A 115 -0.67 14.42 -3.70
C ASN A 115 0.61 13.68 -4.10
N ALA A 116 1.77 14.26 -3.82
CA ALA A 116 3.07 13.73 -4.23
C ALA A 116 3.33 12.31 -3.68
N MET A 117 2.77 11.97 -2.52
CA MET A 117 2.87 10.61 -1.97
C MET A 117 2.05 9.61 -2.80
N ASP A 118 0.83 9.98 -3.18
CA ASP A 118 -0.05 9.08 -3.95
C ASP A 118 0.54 8.80 -5.33
N GLU A 119 1.12 9.82 -5.98
CA GLU A 119 1.83 9.67 -7.25
C GLU A 119 3.06 8.76 -7.12
N LEU A 120 3.84 8.93 -6.05
CA LEU A 120 5.01 8.10 -5.78
C LEU A 120 4.62 6.64 -5.61
N MET A 121 3.62 6.36 -4.78
CA MET A 121 3.15 4.99 -4.56
C MET A 121 2.51 4.40 -5.83
N GLN A 122 1.86 5.21 -6.67
CA GLN A 122 1.32 4.78 -7.96
C GLN A 122 2.39 4.47 -9.01
N GLN A 123 3.56 5.12 -8.94
CA GLN A 123 4.70 4.83 -9.80
C GLN A 123 5.49 3.60 -9.30
N ALA A 124 5.73 3.52 -8.00
CA ALA A 124 6.50 2.45 -7.39
C ALA A 124 5.74 1.12 -7.34
N ARG A 125 4.44 1.17 -7.02
CA ARG A 125 3.54 0.01 -6.88
C ARG A 125 4.12 -1.18 -6.08
N PRO A 126 4.79 -0.92 -4.94
CA PRO A 126 5.31 -1.99 -4.10
C PRO A 126 4.14 -2.78 -3.51
N ASP A 127 4.39 -4.02 -3.13
CA ASP A 127 3.45 -4.78 -2.30
C ASP A 127 3.46 -4.25 -0.86
N ILE A 128 4.64 -3.93 -0.35
CA ILE A 128 4.89 -3.62 1.06
C ILE A 128 5.74 -2.37 1.16
N ARG A 129 5.33 -1.43 2.02
CA ARG A 129 6.15 -0.30 2.44
C ARG A 129 6.80 -0.63 3.78
N VAL A 130 8.10 -0.37 3.89
CA VAL A 130 8.88 -0.55 5.12
C VAL A 130 9.31 0.82 5.62
N ASP A 131 8.79 1.25 6.77
CA ASP A 131 9.19 2.49 7.43
C ASP A 131 10.33 2.21 8.41
N VAL A 132 11.40 3.00 8.33
CA VAL A 132 12.56 2.94 9.22
C VAL A 132 12.59 4.19 10.08
N ASP A 133 12.55 4.01 11.39
CA ASP A 133 12.74 5.04 12.40
C ASP A 133 13.96 4.72 13.26
N TYR A 134 14.72 5.74 13.65
CA TYR A 134 15.81 5.59 14.61
C TYR A 134 16.14 6.89 15.34
N ALA A 135 16.59 6.75 16.59
CA ALA A 135 17.07 7.85 17.41
C ALA A 135 18.47 7.52 17.94
N VAL A 136 19.40 8.48 17.80
CA VAL A 136 20.78 8.35 18.27
C VAL A 136 20.98 9.16 19.54
N GLN A 137 21.43 8.51 20.61
CA GLN A 137 21.80 9.15 21.87
C GLN A 137 23.29 8.95 22.16
N MET A 138 24.04 10.04 22.24
CA MET A 138 25.47 9.99 22.56
C MET A 138 25.69 9.67 24.05
N VAL A 139 26.62 8.75 24.32
CA VAL A 139 27.07 8.36 25.66
C VAL A 139 28.60 8.37 25.68
N GLY A 140 29.18 9.55 25.96
CA GLY A 140 30.62 9.76 25.83
C GLY A 140 31.09 9.57 24.37
N PRO A 141 32.13 8.76 24.11
CA PRO A 141 32.54 8.44 22.73
C PRO A 141 31.63 7.42 22.03
N ARG A 142 30.76 6.74 22.78
CA ARG A 142 29.82 5.73 22.29
C ARG A 142 28.45 6.34 22.02
N LYS A 143 27.56 5.57 21.43
CA LYS A 143 26.15 5.93 21.26
C LYS A 143 25.22 4.75 21.52
N ASN A 144 24.02 5.07 21.97
CA ASN A 144 22.86 4.19 21.94
C ASN A 144 22.03 4.53 20.71
N ILE A 145 21.51 3.52 20.01
CA ILE A 145 20.62 3.70 18.86
C ILE A 145 19.35 2.91 19.13
N SER A 146 18.24 3.61 19.33
CA SER A 146 16.91 2.99 19.33
C SER A 146 16.37 2.99 17.91
N TYR A 147 15.75 1.91 17.48
CA TYR A 147 15.21 1.79 16.12
C TYR A 147 13.89 1.04 16.09
N THR A 148 13.08 1.36 15.09
CA THR A 148 11.85 0.65 14.76
C THR A 148 11.75 0.51 13.25
N ILE A 149 11.41 -0.70 12.79
CA ILE A 149 11.17 -1.01 11.39
C ILE A 149 9.77 -1.59 11.30
N LYS A 150 8.91 -0.93 10.54
CA LYS A 150 7.50 -1.27 10.42
C LYS A 150 7.18 -1.58 8.97
N ALA A 151 6.73 -2.80 8.71
CA ALA A 151 6.22 -3.20 7.40
C ALA A 151 4.70 -3.00 7.37
N VAL A 152 4.21 -2.28 6.37
CA VAL A 152 2.79 -2.02 6.12
C VAL A 152 2.42 -2.41 4.69
N ASP A 153 1.19 -2.85 4.50
CA ASP A 153 0.62 -3.06 3.17
C ASP A 153 0.54 -1.72 2.43
N ALA A 154 1.12 -1.65 1.23
CA ALA A 154 1.23 -0.38 0.49
C ALA A 154 -0.14 0.16 0.00
N TYR A 155 -1.17 -0.68 -0.02
CA TYR A 155 -2.48 -0.36 -0.56
C TYR A 155 -3.44 0.14 0.53
N THR A 156 -3.35 -0.44 1.73
CA THR A 156 -4.27 -0.16 2.84
C THR A 156 -3.61 0.48 4.05
N TYR A 157 -2.28 0.53 4.09
CA TYR A 157 -1.47 0.94 5.24
C TYR A 157 -1.71 0.08 6.50
N GLU A 158 -2.31 -1.10 6.36
CA GLU A 158 -2.43 -2.08 7.44
C GLU A 158 -1.04 -2.56 7.84
N GLN A 159 -0.72 -2.53 9.14
CA GLN A 159 0.56 -3.05 9.63
C GLN A 159 0.59 -4.57 9.46
N VAL A 160 1.64 -5.04 8.78
CA VAL A 160 1.90 -6.47 8.54
C VAL A 160 2.80 -7.01 9.63
N SER A 161 3.88 -6.30 9.94
CA SER A 161 4.82 -6.69 10.97
C SER A 161 5.69 -5.51 11.40
N SER A 162 6.35 -5.64 12.54
CA SER A 162 7.29 -4.65 13.04
C SER A 162 8.39 -5.31 13.87
N VAL A 163 9.57 -4.72 13.85
CA VAL A 163 10.68 -5.05 14.73
C VAL A 163 11.21 -3.75 15.34
N GLU A 164 11.52 -3.78 16.63
CA GLU A 164 12.11 -2.67 17.36
C GLU A 164 13.26 -3.16 18.23
N GLY A 165 14.17 -2.26 18.59
CA GLY A 165 15.29 -2.61 19.44
C GLY A 165 16.16 -1.43 19.83
N THR A 166 17.12 -1.72 20.70
CA THR A 166 18.14 -0.75 21.13
C THR A 166 19.52 -1.35 21.00
N ILE A 167 20.38 -0.69 20.24
CA ILE A 167 21.80 -0.98 20.13
C ILE A 167 22.51 -0.16 21.21
N SER A 168 22.98 -0.82 22.26
CA SER A 168 23.60 -0.15 23.40
C SER A 168 25.11 0.02 23.23
N MET A 169 25.62 1.20 23.59
CA MET A 169 27.05 1.47 23.77
C MET A 169 27.94 1.13 22.55
N THR A 170 27.45 1.37 21.34
CA THR A 170 28.18 1.09 20.09
C THR A 170 29.12 2.23 19.70
N MET A 171 30.21 1.87 19.01
CA MET A 171 31.13 2.79 18.33
C MET A 171 30.95 2.76 16.80
N ASP A 172 30.13 1.83 16.28
CA ASP A 172 29.94 1.66 14.85
C ASP A 172 29.23 2.89 14.23
N PRO A 173 29.49 3.23 12.96
CA PRO A 173 28.62 4.10 12.17
C PRO A 173 27.15 3.66 12.24
N THR A 174 26.21 4.61 12.22
CA THR A 174 24.78 4.33 12.48
C THR A 174 24.20 3.35 11.47
N ASP A 175 24.53 3.53 10.19
CA ASP A 175 24.16 2.64 9.09
C ASP A 175 24.66 1.21 9.28
N LEU A 176 25.93 1.04 9.67
CA LEU A 176 26.51 -0.28 9.96
C LEU A 176 25.88 -0.94 11.19
N ALA A 177 25.69 -0.16 12.26
CA ALA A 177 25.08 -0.64 13.50
C ALA A 177 23.65 -1.14 13.24
N LEU A 178 22.85 -0.32 12.55
CA LEU A 178 21.49 -0.69 12.16
C LEU A 178 21.50 -1.90 11.26
N ARG A 179 22.33 -1.94 10.20
CA ARG A 179 22.41 -3.12 9.31
C ARG A 179 22.59 -4.42 10.08
N LYS A 180 23.54 -4.45 11.03
CA LYS A 180 23.80 -5.64 11.86
C LYS A 180 22.58 -6.00 12.72
N ALA A 181 21.95 -5.01 13.34
CA ALA A 181 20.80 -5.21 14.20
C ALA A 181 19.55 -5.68 13.43
N VAL A 182 19.29 -5.09 12.26
CA VAL A 182 18.20 -5.54 11.37
C VAL A 182 18.47 -6.95 10.87
N ALA A 183 19.68 -7.21 10.36
CA ALA A 183 20.04 -8.51 9.82
C ALA A 183 19.91 -9.65 10.85
N GLY A 184 20.14 -9.37 12.13
CA GLY A 184 20.00 -10.35 13.21
C GLY A 184 18.57 -10.55 13.73
N ASN A 185 17.63 -9.64 13.42
CA ASN A 185 16.30 -9.63 14.01
C ASN A 185 15.15 -9.58 12.98
N CYS A 186 15.44 -9.54 11.68
CA CYS A 186 14.40 -9.38 10.66
C CYS A 186 13.88 -10.69 10.08
N ASP A 187 14.32 -11.86 10.56
CA ASP A 187 13.83 -13.14 10.01
C ASP A 187 12.32 -13.28 10.26
N ASP A 188 11.86 -13.07 11.50
CA ASP A 188 10.43 -13.03 11.83
C ASP A 188 9.66 -11.92 11.08
N LEU A 189 10.32 -10.79 10.80
CA LEU A 189 9.75 -9.70 10.01
C LEU A 189 9.49 -10.17 8.57
N CYS A 190 10.50 -10.76 7.94
CA CYS A 190 10.45 -11.26 6.58
C CYS A 190 9.44 -12.41 6.42
N ASP A 191 9.42 -13.36 7.35
CA ASP A 191 8.50 -14.49 7.31
C ASP A 191 7.03 -14.03 7.37
N ARG A 192 6.72 -13.06 8.24
CA ARG A 192 5.37 -12.47 8.31
C ARG A 192 4.99 -11.72 7.04
N ILE A 193 5.94 -11.03 6.40
CA ILE A 193 5.68 -10.36 5.12
C ILE A 193 5.36 -11.39 4.03
N ILE A 194 6.12 -12.50 3.98
CA ILE A 194 5.92 -13.58 3.00
C ILE A 194 4.57 -14.26 3.23
N GLU A 195 4.21 -14.55 4.48
CA GLU A 195 2.91 -15.13 4.83
C GLU A 195 1.75 -14.21 4.44
N TYR A 196 1.89 -12.91 4.73
CA TYR A 196 0.90 -11.91 4.33
C TYR A 196 0.76 -11.82 2.81
N TYR A 197 1.88 -11.77 2.08
CA TYR A 197 1.85 -11.74 0.62
C TYR A 197 1.18 -12.99 0.02
N LYS A 198 1.46 -14.16 0.59
CA LYS A 198 0.78 -15.40 0.21
C LYS A 198 -0.73 -15.31 0.42
N ASP A 199 -1.19 -14.76 1.55
CA ASP A 199 -2.61 -14.51 1.78
C ASP A 199 -3.20 -13.53 0.76
N LEU A 200 -2.50 -12.46 0.38
CA LEU A 200 -2.98 -11.55 -0.67
C LEU A 200 -3.13 -12.27 -2.01
N ARG A 201 -2.16 -13.11 -2.37
CA ARG A 201 -2.20 -13.87 -3.62
C ARG A 201 -3.34 -14.89 -3.64
N ASP A 202 -3.46 -15.68 -2.57
CA ASP A 202 -4.37 -16.82 -2.51
C ASP A 202 -5.82 -16.38 -2.25
N ASN A 203 -6.02 -15.28 -1.51
CA ASN A 203 -7.34 -14.79 -1.09
C ASN A 203 -7.73 -13.42 -1.67
N GLY A 204 -6.87 -12.78 -2.46
CA GLY A 204 -7.10 -11.48 -3.08
C GLY A 204 -6.50 -10.31 -2.28
N ARG A 205 -6.11 -9.25 -3.00
CA ARG A 205 -5.55 -8.02 -2.43
C ARG A 205 -6.63 -7.20 -1.73
N LYS A 206 -6.29 -6.60 -0.59
CA LYS A 206 -7.18 -5.70 0.14
C LYS A 206 -7.12 -4.29 -0.43
N ILE A 207 -8.28 -3.65 -0.58
CA ILE A 207 -8.41 -2.24 -0.95
C ILE A 207 -9.47 -1.53 -0.09
N VAL A 208 -9.53 -0.21 -0.24
CA VAL A 208 -10.60 0.65 0.26
C VAL A 208 -11.52 1.02 -0.90
N VAL A 209 -12.82 0.79 -0.73
CA VAL A 209 -13.86 1.17 -1.70
C VAL A 209 -14.73 2.24 -1.08
N VAL A 210 -14.99 3.31 -1.82
CA VAL A 210 -15.75 4.47 -1.32
C VAL A 210 -16.82 4.82 -2.32
N PHE A 211 -18.05 4.97 -1.87
CA PHE A 211 -19.13 5.57 -2.63
C PHE A 211 -19.38 6.98 -2.10
N ARG A 212 -19.45 7.95 -3.01
CA ARG A 212 -19.87 9.31 -2.72
C ARG A 212 -21.12 9.66 -3.52
N SER A 213 -22.08 10.28 -2.87
CA SER A 213 -23.25 10.84 -3.55
C SER A 213 -22.85 12.14 -4.24
N ALA A 214 -23.13 12.29 -5.54
CA ALA A 214 -22.94 13.58 -6.19
C ALA A 214 -23.96 14.58 -5.60
N PRO A 215 -23.60 15.87 -5.41
CA PRO A 215 -24.55 16.87 -4.94
C PRO A 215 -25.82 16.95 -5.80
N SER A 216 -25.72 16.67 -7.10
CA SER A 216 -26.84 16.62 -8.04
C SER A 216 -27.74 15.39 -7.91
N ALA A 217 -27.23 14.29 -7.34
CA ALA A 217 -27.99 13.05 -7.18
C ALA A 217 -29.03 13.17 -6.07
N GLY A 218 -28.77 14.02 -5.06
CA GLY A 218 -29.68 14.25 -3.93
C GLY A 218 -29.87 13.04 -3.01
N ILE A 219 -29.04 12.00 -3.14
CA ILE A 219 -29.15 10.75 -2.37
C ILE A 219 -28.53 10.93 -0.99
N ASN A 220 -29.28 10.54 0.04
CA ASN A 220 -28.81 10.35 1.40
C ASN A 220 -28.60 8.86 1.70
N PHE A 221 -27.34 8.45 1.81
CA PHE A 221 -27.01 7.03 1.93
C PHE A 221 -27.56 6.32 3.17
N ILE A 222 -27.83 7.07 4.25
CA ILE A 222 -28.26 6.51 5.54
C ILE A 222 -29.78 6.59 5.73
N LYS A 223 -30.46 7.44 4.95
CA LYS A 223 -31.89 7.72 5.16
C LYS A 223 -32.76 7.31 4.01
N ASP A 224 -32.26 7.43 2.78
CA ASP A 224 -33.06 7.11 1.61
C ASP A 224 -33.06 5.59 1.43
N GLU A 225 -34.25 5.06 1.17
CA GLU A 225 -34.46 3.64 0.89
C GLU A 225 -34.26 3.37 -0.60
N ILE A 226 -33.84 2.15 -0.93
CA ILE A 226 -33.63 1.67 -2.29
C ILE A 226 -34.31 0.31 -2.48
N GLY A 227 -35.06 0.18 -3.58
CA GLY A 227 -35.83 -1.03 -3.87
C GLY A 227 -37.09 -1.15 -3.01
N ASP A 228 -37.68 -2.35 -2.99
CA ASP A 228 -38.96 -2.63 -2.33
C ASP A 228 -38.79 -3.26 -0.93
N ASP A 229 -37.56 -3.61 -0.54
CA ASP A 229 -37.25 -4.37 0.68
C ASP A 229 -37.07 -3.47 1.92
N GLY A 230 -37.10 -2.13 1.74
CA GLY A 230 -36.91 -1.15 2.81
C GLY A 230 -35.45 -0.91 3.23
N ASP A 231 -34.49 -1.50 2.52
CA ASP A 231 -33.06 -1.31 2.76
C ASP A 231 -32.64 0.13 2.44
N THR A 232 -31.78 0.71 3.28
CA THR A 232 -31.14 1.99 2.94
C THR A 232 -30.04 1.79 1.91
N TYR A 233 -29.64 2.86 1.21
CA TYR A 233 -28.56 2.77 0.22
C TYR A 233 -27.25 2.21 0.82
N ASP A 234 -26.89 2.52 2.06
CA ASP A 234 -25.66 1.99 2.67
C ASP A 234 -25.73 0.47 2.93
N GLU A 235 -26.90 -0.05 3.30
CA GLU A 235 -27.15 -1.48 3.49
C GLU A 235 -27.10 -2.22 2.16
N PHE A 236 -27.76 -1.65 1.14
CA PHE A 236 -27.69 -2.14 -0.23
C PHE A 236 -26.25 -2.19 -0.75
N LEU A 237 -25.50 -1.07 -0.61
CA LEU A 237 -24.10 -0.99 -1.05
C LEU A 237 -23.21 -1.98 -0.31
N TYR A 238 -23.44 -2.21 0.99
CA TYR A 238 -22.69 -3.20 1.75
C TYR A 238 -22.92 -4.61 1.21
N SER A 239 -24.18 -5.00 0.99
CA SER A 239 -24.55 -6.29 0.40
C SER A 239 -23.95 -6.45 -1.00
N TRP A 240 -24.00 -5.38 -1.80
CA TRP A 240 -23.48 -5.37 -3.17
C TRP A 240 -21.95 -5.51 -3.22
N VAL A 241 -21.20 -4.71 -2.45
CA VAL A 241 -19.74 -4.80 -2.37
C VAL A 241 -19.31 -6.16 -1.85
N LYS A 242 -20.01 -6.68 -0.83
CA LYS A 242 -19.73 -7.99 -0.27
C LYS A 242 -19.96 -9.12 -1.27
N LYS A 243 -20.97 -9.03 -2.14
CA LYS A 243 -21.21 -9.99 -3.23
C LYS A 243 -20.07 -10.01 -4.26
N HIS A 244 -19.45 -8.85 -4.52
CA HIS A 244 -18.40 -8.69 -5.53
C HIS A 244 -16.97 -8.77 -4.98
N ALA A 245 -16.80 -8.88 -3.67
CA ALA A 245 -15.52 -9.10 -3.02
C ALA A 245 -15.13 -10.58 -3.04
N VAL A 246 -13.85 -10.86 -3.25
CA VAL A 246 -13.28 -12.21 -3.09
C VAL A 246 -13.55 -12.70 -1.67
N ASN A 247 -14.03 -13.94 -1.54
CA ASN A 247 -14.43 -14.54 -0.27
C ASN A 247 -15.46 -13.73 0.54
N ARG A 248 -16.21 -12.82 -0.11
CA ARG A 248 -17.15 -11.90 0.55
C ARG A 248 -16.52 -11.07 1.67
N ALA A 249 -15.21 -10.81 1.56
CA ALA A 249 -14.44 -10.10 2.58
C ALA A 249 -14.58 -8.59 2.41
N CYS A 250 -15.19 -7.94 3.39
CA CYS A 250 -15.41 -6.49 3.44
C CYS A 250 -15.71 -6.08 4.89
N LYS A 251 -15.18 -4.93 5.33
CA LYS A 251 -15.50 -4.29 6.61
C LYS A 251 -16.16 -2.94 6.35
N ILE A 252 -17.20 -2.61 7.11
CA ILE A 252 -17.81 -1.28 7.06
C ILE A 252 -16.83 -0.27 7.66
N GLY A 253 -16.60 0.84 6.96
CA GLY A 253 -15.80 1.98 7.39
C GLY A 253 -16.66 3.16 7.78
N ARG A 254 -16.26 4.36 7.36
CA ARG A 254 -17.00 5.61 7.60
C ARG A 254 -18.33 5.59 6.85
N LYS A 255 -19.41 5.98 7.53
CA LYS A 255 -20.72 6.25 6.93
C LYS A 255 -21.18 7.67 7.31
N THR A 256 -21.50 8.47 6.31
CA THR A 256 -22.16 9.77 6.43
C THR A 256 -23.32 9.82 5.45
N THR A 257 -24.06 10.92 5.43
CA THR A 257 -25.20 11.11 4.51
C THR A 257 -24.78 11.00 3.04
N ASP A 258 -23.54 11.34 2.72
CA ASP A 258 -23.01 11.48 1.37
C ASP A 258 -21.82 10.56 1.07
N ILE A 259 -21.32 9.81 2.07
CA ILE A 259 -20.18 8.89 1.92
C ILE A 259 -20.46 7.56 2.59
N VAL A 260 -20.20 6.46 1.88
CA VAL A 260 -20.09 5.12 2.45
C VAL A 260 -18.73 4.53 2.08
N GLU A 261 -17.93 4.21 3.09
CA GLU A 261 -16.60 3.61 2.93
C GLU A 261 -16.61 2.15 3.38
N PHE A 262 -15.93 1.31 2.61
CA PHE A 262 -15.68 -0.09 2.89
C PHE A 262 -14.17 -0.33 2.91
N LYS A 263 -13.69 -0.99 3.96
CA LYS A 263 -12.27 -1.30 4.18
C LYS A 263 -12.01 -2.79 4.03
N ALA A 264 -10.77 -3.14 3.72
CA ALA A 264 -10.33 -4.53 3.54
C ALA A 264 -11.23 -5.31 2.56
N VAL A 265 -11.70 -4.62 1.52
CA VAL A 265 -12.44 -5.26 0.42
C VAL A 265 -11.42 -6.07 -0.37
N ARG A 266 -11.62 -7.38 -0.48
CA ARG A 266 -10.70 -8.21 -1.26
C ARG A 266 -11.07 -8.24 -2.73
N ILE A 267 -10.11 -7.93 -3.60
CA ILE A 267 -10.22 -8.02 -5.06
C ILE A 267 -9.27 -9.11 -5.57
N PRO A 268 -9.52 -9.71 -6.75
CA PRO A 268 -8.62 -10.72 -7.29
C PRO A 268 -7.20 -10.15 -7.46
N PHE A 269 -6.21 -10.97 -7.14
CA PHE A 269 -4.80 -10.56 -7.21
C PHE A 269 -4.27 -10.63 -8.65
N PHE A 270 -4.72 -11.63 -9.41
CA PHE A 270 -4.42 -11.82 -10.82
C PHE A 270 -5.72 -11.90 -11.64
N ASP A 271 -5.64 -11.56 -12.91
CA ASP A 271 -6.70 -11.74 -13.89
C ASP A 271 -6.73 -13.19 -14.42
N GLU A 272 -7.63 -13.46 -15.37
CA GLU A 272 -7.76 -14.78 -15.99
C GLU A 272 -6.51 -15.17 -16.82
N SER A 273 -5.70 -14.20 -17.23
CA SER A 273 -4.46 -14.38 -17.98
C SER A 273 -3.25 -14.63 -17.05
N GLY A 274 -3.41 -14.42 -15.74
CA GLY A 274 -2.34 -14.50 -14.74
C GLY A 274 -1.58 -13.18 -14.52
N GLU A 275 -2.07 -12.07 -15.08
CA GLU A 275 -1.49 -10.73 -14.91
C GLU A 275 -2.02 -10.05 -13.64
N PRO A 276 -1.20 -9.27 -12.91
CA PRO A 276 -1.66 -8.56 -11.72
C PRO A 276 -2.81 -7.59 -12.02
N ILE A 277 -3.88 -7.62 -11.23
CA ILE A 277 -5.00 -6.67 -11.40
C ILE A 277 -4.75 -5.41 -10.59
N GLU A 278 -4.87 -4.26 -11.26
CA GLU A 278 -4.90 -2.97 -10.59
C GLU A 278 -6.29 -2.64 -10.02
N PRO A 279 -6.39 -2.00 -8.85
CA PRO A 279 -7.68 -1.60 -8.28
C PRO A 279 -8.52 -0.72 -9.20
N GLU A 280 -7.92 0.17 -9.99
CA GLU A 280 -8.66 1.00 -10.96
C GLU A 280 -9.24 0.16 -12.12
N GLU A 281 -8.53 -0.88 -12.55
CA GLU A 281 -9.00 -1.79 -13.59
C GLU A 281 -10.18 -2.64 -13.07
N TRP A 282 -10.04 -3.19 -11.86
CA TRP A 282 -11.14 -3.83 -11.16
C TRP A 282 -12.35 -2.88 -11.02
N ALA A 283 -12.12 -1.64 -10.59
CA ALA A 283 -13.16 -0.64 -10.41
C ALA A 283 -13.89 -0.31 -11.73
N LYS A 284 -13.20 -0.34 -12.88
CA LYS A 284 -13.82 -0.15 -14.20
C LYS A 284 -14.83 -1.27 -14.51
N GLY A 285 -14.48 -2.52 -14.23
CA GLY A 285 -15.40 -3.66 -14.35
C GLY A 285 -16.61 -3.53 -13.44
N ILE A 286 -16.37 -3.14 -12.18
CA ILE A 286 -17.40 -2.89 -11.17
C ILE A 286 -18.38 -1.81 -11.60
N ARG A 287 -17.93 -0.67 -12.16
CA ARG A 287 -18.85 0.39 -12.64
C ARG A 287 -19.85 -0.13 -13.68
N LYS A 288 -19.38 -1.00 -14.58
CA LYS A 288 -20.22 -1.62 -15.62
C LYS A 288 -21.20 -2.62 -15.00
N ALA A 289 -20.73 -3.48 -14.09
CA ALA A 289 -21.55 -4.46 -13.38
C ALA A 289 -22.63 -3.77 -12.53
N PHE A 290 -22.26 -2.73 -11.77
CA PHE A 290 -23.17 -1.95 -10.95
C PHE A 290 -24.32 -1.40 -11.79
N LYS A 291 -24.02 -0.69 -12.88
CA LYS A 291 -25.07 -0.17 -13.77
C LYS A 291 -25.97 -1.26 -14.36
N ALA A 292 -25.41 -2.42 -14.71
CA ALA A 292 -26.16 -3.51 -15.30
C ALA A 292 -27.10 -4.21 -14.30
N GLU A 293 -26.66 -4.37 -13.04
CA GLU A 293 -27.44 -5.04 -12.00
C GLU A 293 -28.46 -4.11 -11.32
N THR A 294 -28.13 -2.83 -11.16
CA THR A 294 -28.89 -1.91 -10.32
C THR A 294 -29.64 -0.84 -11.11
N GLY A 295 -29.26 -0.61 -12.37
CA GLY A 295 -29.76 0.49 -13.20
C GLY A 295 -29.14 1.85 -12.88
N PHE A 296 -28.47 2.01 -11.73
CA PHE A 296 -27.85 3.26 -11.31
C PHE A 296 -26.48 3.47 -11.95
N LYS A 297 -26.17 4.71 -12.29
CA LYS A 297 -24.88 5.06 -12.86
C LYS A 297 -23.91 5.43 -11.74
N VAL A 298 -22.74 4.78 -11.77
CA VAL A 298 -21.58 5.20 -10.97
C VAL A 298 -20.44 5.56 -11.89
N SER A 299 -19.83 6.73 -11.65
CA SER A 299 -18.65 7.20 -12.35
C SER A 299 -17.40 7.13 -11.46
N LYS A 300 -16.24 7.46 -12.03
CA LYS A 300 -14.98 7.51 -11.29
C LYS A 300 -15.01 8.73 -10.35
N GLY A 301 -14.90 8.49 -9.05
CA GLY A 301 -14.76 9.53 -8.04
C GLY A 301 -13.34 10.08 -7.95
N GLN A 302 -13.18 11.25 -7.32
CA GLN A 302 -11.89 11.83 -7.01
C GLN A 302 -11.22 11.14 -5.80
N GLY A 303 -9.89 11.28 -5.71
CA GLY A 303 -9.08 10.75 -4.59
C GLY A 303 -8.75 9.27 -4.70
N ASN A 304 -8.68 8.70 -5.92
CA ASN A 304 -8.19 7.34 -6.12
C ASN A 304 -6.69 7.28 -5.87
N THR A 305 -6.25 6.29 -5.10
CA THR A 305 -4.85 6.02 -4.78
C THR A 305 -4.51 4.57 -5.15
N LEU A 306 -3.28 4.13 -4.91
CA LEU A 306 -2.84 2.77 -5.21
C LEU A 306 -3.82 1.70 -4.67
N GLY A 307 -4.33 1.87 -3.45
CA GLY A 307 -5.28 0.94 -2.83
C GLY A 307 -6.64 1.52 -2.45
N ARG A 308 -7.00 2.68 -3.01
CA ARG A 308 -8.31 3.32 -2.77
C ARG A 308 -9.02 3.58 -4.10
N VAL A 309 -10.24 3.09 -4.21
CA VAL A 309 -11.14 3.39 -5.33
C VAL A 309 -12.37 4.12 -4.83
N ASN A 310 -12.70 5.21 -5.51
CA ASN A 310 -13.82 6.07 -5.20
C ASN A 310 -14.78 6.02 -6.40
N PHE A 311 -16.06 5.80 -6.09
CA PHE A 311 -17.18 5.87 -7.02
C PHE A 311 -18.00 7.10 -6.69
N LEU A 312 -18.44 7.80 -7.73
CA LEU A 312 -19.42 8.87 -7.62
C LEU A 312 -20.76 8.33 -8.11
N VAL A 313 -21.76 8.33 -7.24
CA VAL A 313 -23.14 7.94 -7.55
C VAL A 313 -23.86 9.15 -8.12
N GLU A 314 -24.37 9.01 -9.35
CA GLU A 314 -25.00 10.08 -10.14
C GLU A 314 -26.52 9.95 -10.22
#